data_AF-A0A1J0LR30-F1
#
_entry.id   AF-A0A1J0LR30-F1
#
_cell.length_a   1.000
_cell.length_b   1.000
_cell.length_c   1.000
_cell.angle_alpha   90.00
_cell.angle_beta   90.00
_cell.angle_gamma   90.00
#
_symmetry.space_group_name_H-M   'P 1'
#
loop_
_entity.id
_entity.type
_entity.pdbx_description
1 polymer ?
#
loop_
_entity_poly.entity_id
_entity_poly.type
_entity_poly.pdbx_seq_one_letter_code
_entity_poly.pdbx_strand_id
1 'polypeptide(L)'
;MAPCAWPPGKVLDLTRLLPGPLAGKLLLGLGFPVVKVEPPGGDPLRALAPEAYRFLNEGKEVLLLDLKTKEGREALLALLEEAAILLESNRPGVMERLGLGPEVLLGRNPRLVYARLRGYPQGDDPGHDLTYLAEAGLLGRFPWRAFQFADLAGAYALALAALKGLLLGGGVWEVVLSEAVRAIAYPPIPFLDGSVLCYGVYPAQGGEVALAALEPHLWARFCERAGLPELLGAAFTPTSPENPAYRRLLDFFAGGPAGAWEAWAREEGLPLRAVRG
;
A
#
# COMPACT_ATOMS: atom_id res chain seq x y z
N MET A 1 -4.23 -12.95 21.06
CA MET A 1 -4.53 -13.09 19.62
C MET A 1 -5.65 -14.10 19.50
N ALA A 2 -6.76 -13.76 18.85
CA ALA A 2 -7.76 -14.76 18.49
C ALA A 2 -7.09 -15.81 17.59
N PRO A 3 -7.36 -17.11 17.75
CA PRO A 3 -6.81 -18.13 16.87
C PRO A 3 -7.20 -17.81 15.43
N CYS A 4 -6.21 -17.92 14.53
CA CYS A 4 -6.37 -17.73 13.09
C CYS A 4 -7.54 -18.60 12.60
N ALA A 5 -8.62 -17.96 12.14
CA ALA A 5 -9.82 -18.66 11.63
C ALA A 5 -9.64 -19.18 10.20
N TRP A 6 -8.45 -19.03 9.62
CA TRP A 6 -8.16 -19.48 8.27
C TRP A 6 -7.90 -20.99 8.23
N PRO A 7 -8.16 -21.65 7.09
CA PRO A 7 -7.73 -23.03 6.88
C PRO A 7 -6.23 -23.19 7.17
N PRO A 8 -5.80 -24.32 7.76
CA PRO A 8 -4.39 -24.55 8.05
C PRO A 8 -3.57 -24.60 6.77
N GLY A 9 -2.38 -24.01 6.80
CA GLY A 9 -1.39 -24.10 5.73
C GLY A 9 -0.47 -22.88 5.69
N LYS A 10 0.57 -22.98 4.87
CA LYS A 10 1.56 -21.91 4.67
C LYS A 10 1.35 -21.15 3.37
N VAL A 11 1.90 -19.94 3.33
CA VAL A 11 2.05 -19.15 2.10
C VAL A 11 3.44 -19.42 1.53
N LEU A 12 3.50 -19.87 0.27
CA LEU A 12 4.74 -19.92 -0.51
C LEU A 12 4.86 -18.62 -1.30
N ASP A 13 5.81 -17.77 -0.94
CA ASP A 13 6.03 -16.47 -1.56
C ASP A 13 7.22 -16.55 -2.55
N LEU A 14 6.92 -16.73 -3.84
CA LEU A 14 7.92 -16.78 -4.92
C LEU A 14 8.16 -15.39 -5.56
N THR A 15 7.59 -14.34 -4.97
CA THR A 15 7.67 -13.00 -5.50
C THR A 15 8.97 -12.31 -5.10
N ARG A 16 9.35 -11.27 -5.85
CA ARG A 16 10.56 -10.48 -5.63
C ARG A 16 10.24 -8.99 -5.72
N LEU A 17 11.13 -8.13 -5.20
CA LEU A 17 10.93 -6.67 -5.19
C LEU A 17 9.60 -6.28 -4.50
N LEU A 18 8.93 -5.22 -4.95
CA LEU A 18 7.50 -5.03 -4.76
C LEU A 18 6.76 -5.54 -6.01
N PRO A 19 5.46 -5.87 -5.92
CA PRO A 19 4.59 -5.74 -4.74
C PRO A 19 4.32 -7.02 -3.94
N GLY A 20 4.62 -8.18 -4.53
CA GLY A 20 4.27 -9.48 -3.94
C GLY A 20 4.76 -9.71 -2.51
N PRO A 21 5.98 -9.32 -2.12
CA PRO A 21 6.46 -9.51 -0.75
C PRO A 21 5.64 -8.72 0.29
N LEU A 22 5.04 -7.59 -0.07
CA LEU A 22 4.12 -6.90 0.83
C LEU A 22 2.83 -7.71 1.02
N ALA A 23 2.28 -8.32 -0.03
CA ALA A 23 1.14 -9.22 0.10
C ALA A 23 1.46 -10.40 1.03
N GLY A 24 2.65 -10.99 0.90
CA GLY A 24 3.15 -12.01 1.82
C GLY A 24 3.23 -11.50 3.27
N LYS A 25 3.70 -10.28 3.51
CA LYS A 25 3.73 -9.67 4.85
C LYS A 25 2.33 -9.42 5.42
N LEU A 26 1.38 -8.98 4.60
CA LEU A 26 -0.02 -8.80 5.01
C LEU A 26 -0.63 -10.14 5.46
N LEU A 27 -0.41 -11.21 4.68
CA LEU A 27 -0.87 -12.56 5.03
C LEU A 27 -0.16 -13.10 6.30
N LEU A 28 1.13 -12.81 6.49
CA LEU A 28 1.82 -13.12 7.74
C LEU A 28 1.15 -12.44 8.94
N GLY A 29 0.80 -11.16 8.81
CA GLY A 29 0.07 -10.41 9.84
C GLY A 29 -1.33 -10.96 10.15
N LEU A 30 -1.92 -11.72 9.22
CA LEU A 30 -3.19 -12.44 9.42
C LEU A 30 -3.00 -13.85 10.02
N GLY A 31 -1.77 -14.24 10.34
CA GLY A 31 -1.44 -15.48 11.04
C GLY A 31 -1.02 -16.64 10.15
N PHE A 32 -0.80 -16.44 8.86
CA PHE A 32 -0.23 -17.47 7.99
C PHE A 32 1.29 -17.54 8.14
N PRO A 33 1.89 -18.72 8.39
CA PRO A 33 3.33 -18.90 8.18
C PRO A 33 3.68 -18.62 6.71
N VAL A 34 4.76 -17.87 6.47
CA VAL A 34 5.18 -17.50 5.12
C VAL A 34 6.59 -17.99 4.87
N VAL A 35 6.75 -18.78 3.83
CA VAL A 35 8.04 -19.25 3.31
C VAL A 35 8.30 -18.52 2.00
N LYS A 36 9.28 -17.61 2.00
CA LYS A 36 9.77 -16.95 0.80
C LYS A 36 10.77 -17.83 0.09
N VAL A 37 10.52 -18.10 -1.19
CA VAL A 37 11.41 -18.87 -2.04
C VAL A 37 12.16 -17.91 -2.97
N GLU A 38 13.46 -17.78 -2.73
CA GLU A 38 14.36 -16.95 -3.54
C GLU A 38 15.21 -17.83 -4.47
N PRO A 39 15.59 -17.34 -5.67
CA PRO A 39 16.59 -18.01 -6.49
C PRO A 39 17.97 -17.97 -5.81
N PRO A 40 18.98 -18.73 -6.26
CA PRO A 40 20.33 -18.70 -5.66
C PRO A 40 20.98 -17.31 -5.56
N GLY A 41 20.62 -16.37 -6.45
CA GLY A 41 21.07 -14.98 -6.40
C GLY A 41 20.27 -14.06 -5.45
N GLY A 42 19.25 -14.59 -4.77
CA GLY A 42 18.39 -13.85 -3.86
C GLY A 42 17.37 -12.92 -4.53
N ASP A 43 16.62 -12.20 -3.69
CA ASP A 43 15.83 -11.04 -4.09
C ASP A 43 16.73 -9.81 -4.34
N PRO A 44 16.73 -9.19 -5.53
CA PRO A 44 17.55 -8.01 -5.81
C PRO A 44 17.29 -6.84 -4.86
N LEU A 45 16.10 -6.75 -4.25
CA LEU A 45 15.77 -5.69 -3.29
C LEU A 45 16.69 -5.72 -2.08
N ARG A 46 17.22 -6.89 -1.70
CA ARG A 46 18.16 -7.06 -0.59
C ARG A 46 19.40 -6.18 -0.76
N ALA A 47 19.87 -6.01 -2.00
CA ALA A 47 21.02 -5.17 -2.32
C ALA A 47 20.60 -3.72 -2.63
N LEU A 48 19.49 -3.53 -3.35
CA LEU A 48 19.04 -2.20 -3.79
C LEU A 48 18.50 -1.33 -2.65
N ALA A 49 17.78 -1.94 -1.71
CA ALA A 49 17.15 -1.25 -0.58
C ALA A 49 17.05 -2.19 0.64
N PRO A 50 18.16 -2.40 1.39
CA PRO A 50 18.22 -3.38 2.47
C PRO A 50 17.16 -3.20 3.56
N GLU A 51 16.83 -1.95 3.89
CA GLU A 51 15.80 -1.64 4.89
C GLU A 51 14.39 -1.98 4.41
N ALA A 52 14.07 -1.70 3.14
CA ALA A 52 12.81 -2.09 2.54
C ALA A 52 12.69 -3.62 2.44
N TYR A 53 13.77 -4.31 2.05
CA TYR A 53 13.80 -5.77 2.04
C TYR A 53 13.55 -6.35 3.44
N ARG A 54 14.21 -5.80 4.47
CA ARG A 54 13.99 -6.21 5.87
C ARG A 54 12.55 -5.97 6.28
N PHE A 55 12.01 -4.78 6.02
CA PHE A 55 10.63 -4.46 6.34
C PHE A 55 9.64 -5.46 5.69
N LEU A 56 9.81 -5.77 4.41
CA LEU A 56 8.88 -6.64 3.67
C LEU A 56 8.98 -8.11 4.06
N ASN A 57 10.13 -8.58 4.52
CA ASN A 57 10.39 -10.00 4.73
C ASN A 57 10.68 -10.39 6.19
N GLU A 58 10.71 -9.42 7.11
CA GLU A 58 10.77 -9.70 8.55
C GLU A 58 9.62 -10.61 8.98
N GLY A 59 9.99 -11.71 9.65
CA GLY A 59 9.08 -12.75 10.12
C GLY A 59 8.79 -13.87 9.12
N LYS A 60 9.26 -13.75 7.86
CA LYS A 60 9.19 -14.85 6.87
C LYS A 60 10.38 -15.79 7.03
N GLU A 61 10.17 -17.07 6.77
CA GLU A 61 11.27 -18.01 6.52
C GLU A 61 11.76 -17.82 5.08
N VAL A 62 13.07 -17.73 4.84
CA VAL A 62 13.62 -17.53 3.50
C VAL A 62 14.42 -18.76 3.08
N LEU A 63 14.02 -19.39 1.98
CA LEU A 63 14.68 -20.54 1.37
C LEU A 63 15.25 -20.17 0.01
N LEU A 64 16.46 -20.63 -0.27
CA LEU A 64 17.10 -20.51 -1.59
C LEU A 64 16.86 -21.78 -2.39
N LEU A 65 16.08 -21.71 -3.47
CA LEU A 65 15.81 -22.83 -4.36
C LEU A 65 16.09 -22.43 -5.81
N ASP A 66 16.89 -23.23 -6.52
CA ASP A 66 17.04 -23.09 -7.96
C ASP A 66 15.92 -23.83 -8.70
N LEU A 67 14.84 -23.14 -9.01
CA LEU A 67 13.70 -23.73 -9.71
C LEU A 67 14.00 -24.13 -11.17
N LYS A 68 15.22 -23.86 -11.68
CA LYS A 68 15.66 -24.36 -12.99
C LYS A 68 16.20 -25.78 -12.92
N THR A 69 16.61 -26.26 -11.75
CA THR A 69 17.08 -27.63 -11.58
C THR A 69 15.91 -28.58 -11.31
N LYS A 70 16.13 -29.88 -11.43
CA LYS A 70 15.11 -30.87 -11.08
C LYS A 70 14.87 -30.85 -9.57
N GLU A 71 15.95 -30.78 -8.80
CA GLU A 71 15.99 -30.84 -7.35
C GLU A 71 15.26 -29.65 -6.72
N GLY A 72 15.48 -28.43 -7.25
CA GLY A 72 14.79 -27.24 -6.75
C GLY A 72 13.29 -27.25 -7.03
N ARG A 73 12.87 -27.82 -8.18
CA ARG A 73 11.46 -28.03 -8.49
C ARG A 73 10.83 -29.07 -7.58
N GLU A 74 11.49 -30.20 -7.35
CA GLU A 74 11.03 -31.24 -6.43
C GLU A 74 10.92 -30.72 -4.99
N ALA A 75 11.86 -29.89 -4.54
CA ALA A 75 11.80 -29.24 -3.22
C ALA A 75 10.59 -28.30 -3.11
N LEU A 76 10.29 -27.48 -4.12
CA LEU A 76 9.10 -26.63 -4.12
C LEU A 76 7.81 -27.47 -4.11
N LEU A 77 7.77 -28.57 -4.87
CA LEU A 77 6.63 -29.47 -4.91
C LEU A 77 6.37 -30.15 -3.56
N ALA A 78 7.42 -30.48 -2.79
CA ALA A 78 7.28 -30.98 -1.43
C ALA A 78 6.70 -29.91 -0.48
N LEU A 79 7.14 -28.65 -0.60
CA LEU A 79 6.57 -27.55 0.18
C LEU A 79 5.09 -27.29 -0.14
N LEU A 80 4.66 -27.61 -1.36
CA LEU A 80 3.29 -27.41 -1.86
C LEU A 80 2.25 -28.25 -1.11
N GLU A 81 2.64 -29.40 -0.56
CA GLU A 81 1.71 -30.34 0.11
C GLU A 81 1.01 -29.70 1.33
N GLU A 82 1.69 -28.78 2.00
CA GLU A 82 1.18 -28.03 3.16
C GLU A 82 0.83 -26.56 2.80
N ALA A 83 0.94 -26.18 1.54
CA ALA A 83 0.68 -24.82 1.10
C ALA A 83 -0.83 -24.57 0.98
N ALA A 84 -1.29 -23.46 1.55
CA ALA A 84 -2.63 -22.92 1.34
C ALA A 84 -2.62 -21.92 0.17
N ILE A 85 -1.57 -21.11 0.08
CA ILE A 85 -1.42 -20.05 -0.92
C ILE A 85 -0.03 -20.14 -1.55
N LEU A 86 0.05 -19.92 -2.85
CA LEU A 86 1.28 -19.60 -3.56
C LEU A 86 1.12 -18.21 -4.17
N LEU A 87 2.09 -17.33 -3.90
CA LEU A 87 2.20 -16.01 -4.52
C LEU A 87 3.29 -16.04 -5.59
N GLU A 88 2.99 -15.58 -6.80
CA GLU A 88 4.00 -15.42 -7.84
C GLU A 88 3.86 -14.11 -8.64
N SER A 89 4.97 -13.66 -9.20
CA SER A 89 5.05 -12.40 -9.96
C SER A 89 5.98 -12.53 -11.18
N ASN A 90 6.13 -13.75 -11.71
CA ASN A 90 6.91 -13.94 -12.91
C ASN A 90 6.14 -13.46 -14.14
N ARG A 91 6.85 -13.25 -15.25
CA ARG A 91 6.20 -13.00 -16.53
C ARG A 91 5.32 -14.21 -16.92
N PRO A 92 4.21 -13.98 -17.63
CA PRO A 92 3.37 -15.07 -18.14
C PRO A 92 4.19 -16.17 -18.83
N GLY A 93 3.86 -17.43 -18.52
CA GLY A 93 4.51 -18.59 -19.12
C GLY A 93 5.83 -19.02 -18.46
N VAL A 94 6.42 -18.23 -17.55
CA VAL A 94 7.68 -18.63 -16.88
C VAL A 94 7.47 -19.86 -16.01
N MET A 95 6.46 -19.85 -15.13
CA MET A 95 6.21 -20.98 -14.24
C MET A 95 5.74 -22.22 -15.00
N GLU A 96 4.97 -22.03 -16.08
CA GLU A 96 4.57 -23.10 -16.98
C GLU A 96 5.78 -23.76 -17.64
N ARG A 97 6.76 -22.98 -18.16
CA ARG A 97 8.01 -23.53 -18.72
C ARG A 97 8.88 -24.26 -17.69
N LEU A 98 8.80 -23.87 -16.42
CA LEU A 98 9.47 -24.59 -15.33
C LEU A 98 8.75 -25.89 -14.94
N GLY A 99 7.52 -26.12 -15.42
CA GLY A 99 6.68 -27.24 -14.99
C GLY A 99 6.04 -26.99 -13.62
N LEU A 100 5.94 -25.72 -13.20
CA LEU A 100 5.37 -25.25 -11.94
C LEU A 100 4.18 -24.31 -12.20
N GLY A 101 3.57 -24.43 -13.37
CA GLY A 101 2.37 -23.67 -13.72
C GLY A 101 1.14 -24.11 -12.93
N PRO A 102 0.08 -23.30 -12.91
CA PRO A 102 -1.10 -23.55 -12.10
C PRO A 102 -1.73 -24.91 -12.35
N GLU A 103 -1.86 -25.37 -13.60
CA GLU A 103 -2.44 -26.70 -13.88
C GLU A 103 -1.70 -27.84 -13.17
N VAL A 104 -0.37 -27.80 -13.18
CA VAL A 104 0.47 -28.80 -12.51
C VAL A 104 0.34 -28.70 -10.99
N LEU A 105 0.36 -27.48 -10.45
CA LEU A 105 0.33 -27.28 -9.01
C LEU A 105 -1.04 -27.59 -8.41
N LEU A 106 -2.13 -27.17 -9.06
CA LEU A 106 -3.49 -27.50 -8.63
C LEU A 106 -3.82 -28.98 -8.84
N GLY A 107 -3.25 -29.63 -9.85
CA GLY A 107 -3.37 -31.09 -10.00
C GLY A 107 -2.78 -31.88 -8.83
N ARG A 108 -1.78 -31.32 -8.14
CA ARG A 108 -1.16 -31.90 -6.94
C ARG A 108 -1.84 -31.48 -5.64
N ASN A 109 -2.20 -30.20 -5.54
CA ASN A 109 -2.93 -29.66 -4.39
C ASN A 109 -4.18 -28.91 -4.88
N PRO A 110 -5.33 -29.60 -5.00
CA PRO A 110 -6.56 -28.99 -5.52
C PRO A 110 -7.13 -27.85 -4.65
N ARG A 111 -6.70 -27.74 -3.39
CA ARG A 111 -7.11 -26.66 -2.47
C ARG A 111 -6.19 -25.44 -2.55
N LEU A 112 -5.11 -25.51 -3.32
CA LEU A 112 -4.15 -24.42 -3.45
C LEU A 112 -4.81 -23.19 -4.04
N VAL A 113 -4.53 -22.05 -3.41
CA VAL A 113 -4.75 -20.74 -4.01
C VAL A 113 -3.47 -20.32 -4.74
N TYR A 114 -3.49 -20.37 -6.06
CA TYR A 114 -2.42 -19.86 -6.91
C TYR A 114 -2.71 -18.41 -7.24
N ALA A 115 -2.13 -17.48 -6.49
CA ALA A 115 -2.31 -16.04 -6.69
C ALA A 115 -1.11 -15.45 -7.44
N ARG A 116 -1.38 -14.79 -8.57
CA ARG A 116 -0.32 -14.23 -9.43
C ARG A 116 -0.52 -12.76 -9.74
N LEU A 117 0.60 -12.06 -9.89
CA LEU A 117 0.66 -10.68 -10.36
C LEU A 117 1.04 -10.61 -11.83
N ARG A 118 0.35 -9.74 -12.58
CA ARG A 118 0.68 -9.36 -13.95
C ARG A 118 0.74 -7.84 -14.07
N GLY A 119 1.58 -7.32 -14.96
CA GLY A 119 1.66 -5.89 -15.22
C GLY A 119 0.43 -5.31 -15.93
N TYR A 120 0.14 -5.84 -17.13
CA TYR A 120 -0.96 -5.41 -17.99
C TYR A 120 -1.89 -6.57 -18.35
N PRO A 121 -3.16 -6.33 -18.72
CA PRO A 121 -4.13 -7.41 -19.00
C PRO A 121 -3.73 -8.28 -20.20
N GLN A 122 -3.06 -7.69 -21.19
CA GLN A 122 -2.67 -8.33 -22.44
C GLN A 122 -1.22 -7.98 -22.79
N GLY A 123 -0.57 -8.88 -23.55
CA GLY A 123 0.80 -8.68 -24.01
C GLY A 123 1.87 -8.95 -22.96
N ASP A 124 3.12 -8.75 -23.38
CA ASP A 124 4.33 -8.96 -22.59
C ASP A 124 5.06 -7.64 -22.27
N ASP A 125 4.32 -6.53 -22.34
CA ASP A 125 4.87 -5.19 -22.14
C ASP A 125 5.48 -5.06 -20.73
N PRO A 126 6.72 -4.56 -20.63
CA PRO A 126 7.33 -4.32 -19.33
C PRO A 126 6.63 -3.16 -18.64
N GLY A 127 6.22 -3.38 -17.39
CA GLY A 127 5.61 -2.34 -16.56
C GLY A 127 6.31 -2.24 -15.21
N HIS A 128 6.35 -1.01 -14.70
CA HIS A 128 6.81 -0.67 -13.36
C HIS A 128 5.84 0.33 -12.75
N ASP A 129 5.90 0.51 -11.43
CA ASP A 129 5.04 1.43 -10.68
C ASP A 129 4.77 2.75 -11.41
N LEU A 130 5.83 3.42 -11.89
CA LEU A 130 5.75 4.70 -12.60
C LEU A 130 4.92 4.64 -13.89
N THR A 131 5.00 3.55 -14.67
CA THR A 131 4.26 3.43 -15.93
C THR A 131 2.77 3.20 -15.65
N TYR A 132 2.44 2.41 -14.63
CA TYR A 132 1.05 2.22 -14.21
C TYR A 132 0.43 3.52 -13.68
N LEU A 133 1.19 4.31 -12.91
CA LEU A 133 0.75 5.64 -12.45
C LEU A 133 0.56 6.64 -13.60
N ALA A 134 1.41 6.57 -14.64
CA ALA A 134 1.28 7.39 -15.83
C ALA A 134 -0.04 7.09 -16.56
N GLU A 135 -0.33 5.81 -16.82
CA GLU A 135 -1.58 5.39 -17.49
C GLU A 135 -2.83 5.69 -16.66
N ALA A 136 -2.73 5.60 -15.33
CA ALA A 136 -3.82 5.95 -14.43
C ALA A 136 -4.06 7.46 -14.30
N GLY A 137 -3.22 8.31 -14.90
CA GLY A 137 -3.32 9.76 -14.81
C GLY A 137 -3.00 10.33 -13.42
N LEU A 138 -2.17 9.62 -12.65
CA LEU A 138 -1.87 9.95 -11.24
C LEU A 138 -0.59 10.78 -11.07
N LEU A 139 0.32 10.82 -12.05
CA LEU A 139 1.60 11.52 -11.92
C LEU A 139 1.47 13.04 -11.70
N GLY A 140 0.39 13.65 -12.20
CA GLY A 140 0.11 15.06 -12.00
C GLY A 140 -0.65 15.39 -10.71
N ARG A 141 -1.09 14.36 -9.95
CA ARG A 141 -2.00 14.54 -8.80
C ARG A 141 -1.31 14.43 -7.44
N PHE A 142 -0.20 13.67 -7.35
CA PHE A 142 0.50 13.44 -6.10
C PHE A 142 2.02 13.57 -6.29
N PRO A 143 2.77 13.92 -5.24
CA PRO A 143 4.23 13.82 -5.23
C PRO A 143 4.66 12.35 -5.21
N TRP A 144 4.55 11.68 -6.36
CA TRP A 144 4.81 10.25 -6.56
C TRP A 144 6.24 9.80 -6.21
N ARG A 145 7.17 10.74 -6.07
CA ARG A 145 8.60 10.46 -5.85
C ARG A 145 8.91 9.70 -4.56
N ALA A 146 7.96 9.63 -3.62
CA ALA A 146 8.18 9.04 -2.30
C ALA A 146 7.49 7.67 -2.10
N PHE A 147 6.63 7.21 -3.00
CA PHE A 147 5.78 6.06 -2.72
C PHE A 147 5.35 5.31 -3.98
N GLN A 148 5.53 3.98 -3.99
CA GLN A 148 5.14 3.10 -5.10
C GLN A 148 3.65 2.74 -5.05
N PHE A 149 2.78 3.71 -5.32
CA PHE A 149 1.33 3.56 -5.16
C PHE A 149 0.70 2.42 -5.97
N ALA A 150 1.16 2.19 -7.21
CA ALA A 150 0.61 1.12 -8.04
C ALA A 150 1.01 -0.25 -7.50
N ASP A 151 2.26 -0.39 -7.08
CA ASP A 151 2.74 -1.61 -6.42
C ASP A 151 1.94 -1.86 -5.12
N LEU A 152 1.75 -0.85 -4.28
CA LEU A 152 1.00 -1.02 -3.04
C LEU A 152 -0.46 -1.41 -3.29
N ALA A 153 -1.13 -0.78 -4.27
CA ALA A 153 -2.47 -1.20 -4.70
C ALA A 153 -2.48 -2.68 -5.12
N GLY A 154 -1.48 -3.09 -5.91
CA GLY A 154 -1.27 -4.47 -6.32
C GLY A 154 -1.07 -5.45 -5.16
N ALA A 155 -0.30 -5.06 -4.14
CA ALA A 155 -0.03 -5.91 -2.98
C ALA A 155 -1.31 -6.19 -2.17
N TYR A 156 -2.11 -5.15 -1.91
CA TYR A 156 -3.38 -5.31 -1.22
C TYR A 156 -4.38 -6.10 -2.06
N ALA A 157 -4.47 -5.82 -3.36
CA ALA A 157 -5.32 -6.58 -4.27
C ALA A 157 -4.92 -8.07 -4.32
N LEU A 158 -3.62 -8.39 -4.32
CA LEU A 158 -3.13 -9.77 -4.31
C LEU A 158 -3.47 -10.49 -3.00
N ALA A 159 -3.29 -9.83 -1.85
CA ALA A 159 -3.68 -10.40 -0.56
C ALA A 159 -5.20 -10.67 -0.52
N LEU A 160 -6.02 -9.71 -0.97
CA LEU A 160 -7.48 -9.89 -1.05
C LEU A 160 -7.89 -11.02 -2.00
N ALA A 161 -7.23 -11.12 -3.17
CA ALA A 161 -7.45 -12.20 -4.12
C ALA A 161 -7.09 -13.56 -3.52
N ALA A 162 -5.99 -13.64 -2.77
CA ALA A 162 -5.59 -14.86 -2.08
C ALA A 162 -6.61 -15.27 -0.99
N LEU A 163 -7.07 -14.33 -0.18
CA LEU A 163 -8.11 -14.59 0.83
C LEU A 163 -9.44 -15.01 0.20
N LYS A 164 -9.85 -14.35 -0.90
CA LYS A 164 -11.02 -14.74 -1.69
C LYS A 164 -10.87 -16.18 -2.20
N GLY A 165 -9.69 -16.54 -2.68
CA GLY A 165 -9.39 -17.91 -3.11
C GLY A 165 -9.55 -18.92 -1.99
N LEU A 166 -9.09 -18.61 -0.78
CA LEU A 166 -9.26 -19.50 0.37
C LEU A 166 -10.74 -19.69 0.72
N LEU A 167 -11.53 -18.60 0.72
CA LEU A 167 -12.98 -18.67 0.97
C LEU A 167 -13.72 -19.51 -0.07
N LEU A 168 -13.22 -19.55 -1.30
CA LEU A 168 -13.80 -20.31 -2.41
C LEU A 168 -13.19 -21.71 -2.57
N GLY A 169 -12.27 -22.10 -1.68
CA GLY A 169 -11.70 -23.45 -1.61
C GLY A 169 -10.50 -23.73 -2.52
N GLY A 170 -9.87 -22.69 -3.09
CA GLY A 170 -8.69 -22.81 -3.95
C GLY A 170 -8.82 -22.05 -5.27
N GLY A 171 -8.00 -22.40 -6.25
CA GLY A 171 -8.11 -21.89 -7.62
C GLY A 171 -6.99 -20.93 -8.02
N VAL A 172 -7.09 -20.39 -9.23
CA VAL A 172 -6.13 -19.45 -9.80
C VAL A 172 -6.71 -18.04 -9.72
N TRP A 173 -5.95 -17.11 -9.15
CA TRP A 173 -6.38 -15.74 -8.90
C TRP A 173 -5.33 -14.77 -9.44
N GLU A 174 -5.66 -14.04 -10.50
CA GLU A 174 -4.75 -13.08 -11.13
C GLU A 174 -5.11 -11.66 -10.72
N VAL A 175 -4.09 -10.85 -10.43
CA VAL A 175 -4.20 -9.41 -10.19
C VAL A 175 -3.35 -8.68 -11.21
N VAL A 176 -3.97 -7.73 -11.91
CA VAL A 176 -3.30 -6.88 -12.90
C VAL A 176 -2.97 -5.53 -12.27
N LEU A 177 -1.69 -5.14 -12.30
CA LEU A 177 -1.20 -3.93 -11.62
C LEU A 177 -1.77 -2.64 -12.21
N SER A 178 -1.86 -2.54 -13.54
CA SER A 178 -2.46 -1.37 -14.21
C SER A 178 -3.94 -1.20 -13.87
N GLU A 179 -4.68 -2.29 -13.63
CA GLU A 179 -6.07 -2.24 -13.21
C GLU A 179 -6.22 -1.95 -11.71
N ALA A 180 -5.35 -2.55 -10.88
CA ALA A 180 -5.35 -2.32 -9.44
C ALA A 180 -5.11 -0.84 -9.10
N VAL A 181 -4.17 -0.19 -9.77
CA VAL A 181 -3.93 1.25 -9.57
C VAL A 181 -5.10 2.09 -10.09
N ARG A 182 -5.74 1.68 -11.20
CA ARG A 182 -6.90 2.40 -11.73
C ARG A 182 -8.10 2.36 -10.78
N ALA A 183 -8.26 1.27 -10.02
CA ALA A 183 -9.31 1.17 -9.01
C ALA A 183 -9.15 2.17 -7.86
N ILE A 184 -7.91 2.62 -7.57
CA ILE A 184 -7.64 3.66 -6.57
C ILE A 184 -7.49 5.06 -7.18
N ALA A 185 -7.54 5.20 -8.51
CA ALA A 185 -7.48 6.48 -9.22
C ALA A 185 -8.82 7.23 -9.22
N TYR A 186 -9.50 7.27 -8.08
CA TYR A 186 -10.80 7.95 -7.93
C TYR A 186 -10.66 9.47 -8.19
N PRO A 187 -11.73 10.14 -8.66
CA PRO A 187 -11.69 11.59 -8.87
C PRO A 187 -11.51 12.31 -7.52
N PRO A 188 -10.76 13.42 -7.46
CA PRO A 188 -10.56 14.15 -6.22
C PRO A 188 -11.90 14.60 -5.65
N ILE A 189 -12.07 14.41 -4.34
CA ILE A 189 -13.23 14.95 -3.61
C ILE A 189 -12.98 16.45 -3.43
N PRO A 190 -13.88 17.32 -3.88
CA PRO A 190 -13.72 18.77 -3.72
C PRO A 190 -13.39 19.12 -2.26
N PHE A 191 -12.51 20.11 -2.08
CA PHE A 191 -12.09 20.65 -0.78
C PHE A 191 -11.18 19.75 0.07
N LEU A 192 -11.01 18.46 -0.27
CA LEU A 192 -10.07 17.55 0.43
C LEU A 192 -8.65 17.57 -0.14
N ASP A 193 -8.32 18.60 -0.91
CA ASP A 193 -7.07 18.76 -1.66
C ASP A 193 -6.22 19.94 -1.15
N GLY A 194 -6.63 20.57 -0.05
CA GLY A 194 -5.92 21.74 0.47
C GLY A 194 -6.41 23.06 -0.14
N SER A 195 -7.43 23.05 -1.02
CA SER A 195 -7.88 24.25 -1.74
C SER A 195 -8.64 25.27 -0.88
N VAL A 196 -9.05 24.90 0.35
CA VAL A 196 -9.86 25.75 1.23
C VAL A 196 -9.33 25.84 2.67
N LEU A 197 -9.60 26.95 3.35
CA LEU A 197 -9.01 27.24 4.66
C LEU A 197 -9.27 26.18 5.74
N CYS A 198 -10.46 25.58 5.75
CA CYS A 198 -10.79 24.60 6.78
C CYS A 198 -10.11 23.23 6.58
N TYR A 199 -9.44 23.01 5.44
CA TYR A 199 -8.77 21.75 5.13
C TYR A 199 -7.45 22.01 4.38
N GLY A 200 -6.30 21.84 5.04
CA GLY A 200 -5.00 22.12 4.43
C GLY A 200 -3.80 21.88 5.34
N VAL A 201 -2.61 22.08 4.77
CA VAL A 201 -1.32 22.03 5.50
C VAL A 201 -0.78 23.46 5.62
N TYR A 202 -0.39 23.83 6.83
CA TYR A 202 0.04 25.18 7.18
C TYR A 202 1.43 25.17 7.81
N PRO A 203 2.32 26.10 7.43
CA PRO A 203 3.61 26.27 8.09
C PRO A 203 3.42 26.68 9.55
N ALA A 204 4.26 26.13 10.42
CA ALA A 204 4.36 26.47 11.84
C ALA A 204 5.85 26.55 12.24
N GLN A 205 6.16 26.92 13.49
CA GLN A 205 7.56 26.93 13.92
C GLN A 205 8.10 25.50 13.96
N GLY A 206 9.26 25.28 13.31
CA GLY A 206 9.93 23.98 13.30
C GLY A 206 9.19 22.86 12.57
N GLY A 207 8.21 23.17 11.69
CA GLY A 207 7.51 22.17 10.90
C GLY A 207 6.21 22.69 10.28
N GLU A 208 5.27 21.78 10.06
CA GLU A 208 3.95 22.09 9.50
C GLU A 208 2.85 21.45 10.34
N VAL A 209 1.63 21.96 10.23
CA VAL A 209 0.42 21.37 10.80
C VAL A 209 -0.60 21.08 9.72
N ALA A 210 -1.22 19.91 9.76
CA ALA A 210 -2.36 19.58 8.94
C ALA A 210 -3.65 19.85 9.72
N LEU A 211 -4.53 20.70 9.19
CA LEU A 211 -5.86 21.01 9.73
C LEU A 211 -6.93 20.41 8.79
N ALA A 212 -7.90 19.70 9.34
CA ALA A 212 -8.98 19.06 8.59
C ALA A 212 -10.37 19.31 9.23
N ALA A 213 -10.69 20.58 9.52
CA ALA A 213 -11.91 21.01 10.18
C ALA A 213 -13.07 21.27 9.18
N LEU A 214 -13.35 20.30 8.31
CA LEU A 214 -14.29 20.44 7.20
C LEU A 214 -15.74 20.66 7.66
N GLU A 215 -16.14 20.00 8.75
CA GLU A 215 -17.48 20.10 9.30
C GLU A 215 -17.71 21.48 9.94
N PRO A 216 -18.84 22.16 9.69
CA PRO A 216 -19.08 23.52 10.17
C PRO A 216 -18.89 23.71 11.68
N HIS A 217 -19.23 22.71 12.49
CA HIS A 217 -19.07 22.76 13.94
C HIS A 217 -17.61 22.64 14.39
N LEU A 218 -16.76 21.91 13.65
CA LEU A 218 -15.32 21.83 13.91
C LEU A 218 -14.61 23.11 13.51
N TRP A 219 -14.97 23.69 12.36
CA TRP A 219 -14.45 25.00 11.94
C TRP A 219 -14.85 26.11 12.92
N ALA A 220 -16.13 26.15 13.33
CA ALA A 220 -16.60 27.11 14.31
C ALA A 220 -15.86 26.98 15.65
N ARG A 221 -15.65 25.74 16.12
CA ARG A 221 -14.85 25.48 17.32
C ARG A 221 -13.41 25.94 17.13
N PHE A 222 -12.78 25.63 16.00
CA PHE A 222 -11.43 26.11 15.71
C PHE A 222 -11.35 27.64 15.81
N CYS A 223 -12.26 28.36 15.13
CA CYS A 223 -12.30 29.83 15.16
C CYS A 223 -12.50 30.37 16.58
N GLU A 224 -13.43 29.80 17.35
CA GLU A 224 -13.68 30.20 18.74
C GLU A 224 -12.45 29.99 19.62
N ARG A 225 -11.88 28.78 19.60
CA ARG A 225 -10.74 28.40 20.47
C ARG A 225 -9.44 29.05 20.07
N ALA A 226 -9.25 29.35 18.79
CA ALA A 226 -8.09 30.09 18.28
C ALA A 226 -8.20 31.60 18.53
N GLY A 227 -9.37 32.11 18.96
CA GLY A 227 -9.61 33.54 19.07
C GLY A 227 -9.66 34.25 17.70
N LEU A 228 -10.20 33.56 16.69
CA LEU A 228 -10.32 33.98 15.29
C LEU A 228 -11.79 34.03 14.82
N PRO A 229 -12.71 34.70 15.53
CA PRO A 229 -14.13 34.74 15.15
C PRO A 229 -14.37 35.33 13.76
N GLU A 230 -13.48 36.20 13.28
CA GLU A 230 -13.50 36.78 11.94
C GLU A 230 -13.40 35.73 10.81
N LEU A 231 -12.87 34.54 11.11
CA LEU A 231 -12.70 33.46 10.13
C LEU A 231 -13.92 32.54 10.00
N LEU A 232 -14.95 32.71 10.82
CA LEU A 232 -16.11 31.80 10.86
C LEU A 232 -16.77 31.61 9.49
N GLY A 233 -16.88 32.69 8.69
CA GLY A 233 -17.45 32.66 7.34
C GLY A 233 -16.46 32.26 6.22
N ALA A 234 -15.19 32.01 6.55
CA ALA A 234 -14.12 31.85 5.57
C ALA A 234 -13.74 30.39 5.27
N ALA A 235 -14.41 29.41 5.91
CA ALA A 235 -14.06 27.98 5.86
C ALA A 235 -13.75 27.46 4.45
N PHE A 236 -14.61 27.77 3.48
CA PHE A 236 -14.55 27.31 2.09
C PHE A 236 -13.99 28.36 1.12
N THR A 237 -13.30 29.39 1.64
CA THR A 237 -12.60 30.36 0.80
C THR A 237 -11.23 29.80 0.37
N PRO A 238 -10.63 30.27 -0.75
CA PRO A 238 -9.41 29.68 -1.28
C PRO A 238 -8.18 29.84 -0.38
N THR A 239 -7.32 28.81 -0.33
CA THR A 239 -5.97 28.88 0.24
C THR A 239 -5.02 29.61 -0.71
N SER A 240 -5.15 30.93 -0.79
CA SER A 240 -4.36 31.77 -1.68
C SER A 240 -3.73 32.95 -0.94
N PRO A 241 -2.50 33.37 -1.29
CA PRO A 241 -1.85 34.54 -0.69
C PRO A 241 -2.68 35.84 -0.79
N GLU A 242 -3.53 35.95 -1.81
CA GLU A 242 -4.44 37.07 -2.02
C GLU A 242 -5.58 37.10 -1.00
N ASN A 243 -5.98 35.92 -0.48
CA ASN A 243 -7.05 35.81 0.52
C ASN A 243 -6.57 36.31 1.90
N PRO A 244 -7.15 37.39 2.47
CA PRO A 244 -6.76 37.89 3.79
C PRO A 244 -7.03 36.89 4.92
N ALA A 245 -8.08 36.08 4.82
CA ALA A 245 -8.40 35.05 5.80
C ALA A 245 -7.31 33.95 5.83
N TYR A 246 -6.75 33.61 4.66
CA TYR A 246 -5.65 32.66 4.56
C TYR A 246 -4.38 33.20 5.23
N ARG A 247 -4.01 34.46 4.94
CA ARG A 247 -2.87 35.12 5.59
C ARG A 247 -3.01 35.17 7.11
N ARG A 248 -4.22 35.48 7.61
CA ARG A 248 -4.51 35.48 9.04
C ARG A 248 -4.27 34.11 9.68
N LEU A 249 -4.63 33.03 8.98
CA LEU A 249 -4.43 31.65 9.43
C LEU A 249 -2.94 31.25 9.41
N LEU A 250 -2.18 31.70 8.41
CA LEU A 250 -0.72 31.55 8.38
C LEU A 250 -0.05 32.24 9.57
N ASP A 251 -0.43 33.48 9.86
CA ASP A 251 0.11 34.24 11.00
C ASP A 251 -0.21 33.56 12.33
N PHE A 252 -1.41 32.97 12.46
CA PHE A 252 -1.79 32.20 13.64
C PHE A 252 -0.86 31.00 13.85
N PHE A 253 -0.67 30.15 12.84
CA PHE A 253 0.17 28.96 12.98
C PHE A 253 1.67 29.28 13.11
N ALA A 254 2.14 30.39 12.54
CA ALA A 254 3.49 30.90 12.75
C ALA A 254 3.78 31.29 14.21
N GLY A 255 2.74 31.49 15.03
CA GLY A 255 2.86 31.89 16.43
C GLY A 255 3.40 30.82 17.39
N GLY A 256 3.52 29.55 16.96
CA GLY A 256 3.95 28.47 17.83
C GLY A 256 4.50 27.24 17.11
N PRO A 257 5.16 26.32 17.84
CA PRO A 257 5.70 25.10 17.26
C PRO A 257 4.60 24.11 16.89
N ALA A 258 4.79 23.36 15.79
CA ALA A 258 3.81 22.40 15.29
C ALA A 258 3.33 21.41 16.36
N GLY A 259 4.23 20.95 17.23
CA GLY A 259 3.90 20.05 18.34
C GLY A 259 3.00 20.68 19.41
N ALA A 260 3.13 21.98 19.68
CA ALA A 260 2.25 22.68 20.62
C ALA A 260 0.84 22.86 20.05
N TRP A 261 0.72 23.15 18.74
CA TRP A 261 -0.57 23.20 18.07
C TRP A 261 -1.28 21.84 18.08
N GLU A 262 -0.54 20.74 17.87
CA GLU A 262 -1.11 19.39 17.99
C GLU A 262 -1.62 19.12 19.42
N ALA A 263 -0.84 19.49 20.45
CA ALA A 263 -1.24 19.30 21.85
C ALA A 263 -2.52 20.09 22.18
N TRP A 264 -2.54 21.39 21.84
CA TRP A 264 -3.71 22.25 22.00
C TRP A 264 -4.94 21.70 21.25
N ALA A 265 -4.76 21.27 19.99
CA ALA A 265 -5.85 20.71 19.22
C ALA A 265 -6.44 19.43 19.83
N ARG A 266 -5.63 18.61 20.52
CA ARG A 266 -6.14 17.43 21.24
C ARG A 266 -7.00 17.82 22.44
N GLU A 267 -6.58 18.84 23.20
CA GLU A 267 -7.34 19.36 24.34
C GLU A 267 -8.68 19.96 23.91
N GLU A 268 -8.70 20.67 22.78
CA GLU A 268 -9.90 21.31 22.24
C GLU A 268 -10.76 20.39 21.35
N GLY A 269 -10.33 19.15 21.12
CA GLY A 269 -11.03 18.19 20.27
C GLY A 269 -11.13 18.62 18.81
N LEU A 270 -10.02 19.09 18.24
CA LEU A 270 -9.89 19.58 16.86
C LEU A 270 -9.08 18.61 15.98
N PRO A 271 -9.43 18.49 14.68
CA PRO A 271 -8.73 17.64 13.72
C PRO A 271 -7.47 18.34 13.19
N LEU A 272 -6.48 18.53 14.05
CA LEU A 272 -5.18 19.10 13.70
C LEU A 272 -4.01 18.24 14.22
N ARG A 273 -3.00 18.00 13.38
CA ARG A 273 -1.79 17.23 13.73
C ARG A 273 -0.54 17.92 13.20
N ALA A 274 0.58 17.76 13.92
CA ALA A 274 1.88 18.12 13.37
C ALA A 274 2.25 17.15 12.25
N VAL A 275 2.73 17.67 11.13
CA VAL A 275 3.26 16.85 10.02
C VAL A 275 4.56 16.22 10.49
N ARG A 276 4.67 14.89 10.32
CA ARG A 276 5.87 14.12 10.67
C ARG A 276 6.73 13.93 9.42
N GLY A 277 8.04 14.11 9.57
CA GLY A 277 9.07 13.78 8.59
C GLY A 277 9.98 12.69 9.11
#